data_AF-A0A9E2YC86-F1
#
_entry.id   AF-A0A9E2YC86-F1
#
_cell.length_a   1.000
_cell.length_b   1.000
_cell.length_c   1.000
_cell.angle_alpha   90.00
_cell.angle_beta   90.00
_cell.angle_gamma   90.00
#
_symmetry.space_group_name_H-M   'P 1'
#
loop_
_entity.id
_entity.type
_entity.pdbx_description
1 polymer ?
#
loop_
_entity_poly.entity_id
_entity_poly.type
_entity_poly.pdbx_seq_one_letter_code
_entity_poly.pdbx_strand_id
1 'polypeptide(L)'
;MPNFIRSYLIAAIIVALTITIRPGNAQTPPSADGSRNPMALLNRYQQAADQLDLTPDQRRQIDGFFKQAIDDLRNAAPDLQNASADEKAAKFREILSDLRDQVGGALNDEQKQTLKDKLQSLRRPTSAPIEPTSQPSLKTSASQPDNRAKTGTALDRLRSGLDQISLTADQKQKVDSLLETMQGEVKQLREQVRGGTVQRSDLKEKLAAILEDTRAKLREILTADQQQHLRSLMQNQSVGSDAPPRPLPNRAASRQPTTAPAHSNTASKVEPSPQLTASPTTQIQAPAPEVGEPAPDFNLRMSNGNAVSLTSNSRHVLVLVFGSYSAPVFRDHAAALSQLREKYSSRGVQFLVVYTKEQHPAGGWEVQRNKVQNISIPPATTLTQRNAMADQMHEQLHLDVPIVVDSMDDATAKAYGVNDTVPAYIIDRSGKIAFRQSWLEMDALQQALDDVLARP
;
A
#
# COMPACT_ATOMS: atom_id res chain seq x y z
N MET A 1 65.17 7.84 -48.49
CA MET A 1 65.10 7.16 -47.17
C MET A 1 63.85 6.28 -47.15
N PRO A 2 63.88 5.10 -46.51
CA PRO A 2 63.13 3.93 -46.93
C PRO A 2 61.92 3.55 -46.04
N ASN A 3 60.94 2.91 -46.69
CA ASN A 3 60.12 1.74 -46.30
C ASN A 3 60.19 1.21 -44.85
N PHE A 4 59.03 0.82 -44.27
CA PHE A 4 58.71 -0.60 -44.07
C PHE A 4 57.23 -0.85 -43.67
N ILE A 5 56.60 -1.71 -44.47
CA ILE A 5 55.35 -2.46 -44.26
C ILE A 5 55.65 -3.69 -43.39
N ARG A 6 54.83 -4.03 -42.38
CA ARG A 6 54.56 -5.39 -41.83
C ARG A 6 53.32 -5.31 -40.91
N SER A 7 52.40 -6.25 -40.76
CA SER A 7 52.11 -7.52 -41.43
C SER A 7 50.72 -8.01 -40.96
N TYR A 8 50.10 -8.81 -41.82
CA TYR A 8 48.87 -9.59 -41.66
C TYR A 8 48.97 -10.71 -40.58
N LEU A 9 47.84 -11.00 -39.93
CA LEU A 9 47.19 -12.33 -39.76
C LEU A 9 47.89 -13.48 -38.99
N ILE A 10 47.12 -14.20 -38.13
CA ILE A 10 46.95 -15.69 -38.05
C ILE A 10 46.92 -16.30 -36.62
N ALA A 11 45.88 -17.14 -36.43
CA ALA A 11 45.69 -18.35 -35.59
C ALA A 11 45.73 -18.22 -34.04
N ALA A 12 44.67 -18.57 -33.30
CA ALA A 12 43.99 -19.87 -33.16
C ALA A 12 44.83 -20.91 -32.40
N ILE A 13 44.45 -21.21 -31.14
CA ILE A 13 44.55 -22.56 -30.55
C ILE A 13 43.31 -22.82 -29.68
N ILE A 14 42.56 -23.83 -30.11
CA ILE A 14 41.53 -24.60 -29.41
C ILE A 14 42.23 -25.80 -28.76
N VAL A 15 41.99 -26.08 -27.47
CA VAL A 15 41.98 -27.42 -26.84
C VAL A 15 41.13 -27.27 -25.56
N ALA A 16 39.83 -27.60 -25.52
CA ALA A 16 39.23 -28.92 -25.33
C ALA A 16 39.57 -29.61 -24.00
N LEU A 17 38.62 -29.60 -23.05
CA LEU A 17 38.38 -30.78 -22.22
C LEU A 17 36.88 -30.99 -22.04
N THR A 18 36.38 -31.88 -22.88
CA THR A 18 35.12 -32.60 -22.81
C THR A 18 35.11 -33.56 -21.64
N ILE A 19 34.06 -33.56 -20.83
CA ILE A 19 33.51 -34.80 -20.27
C ILE A 19 32.18 -35.04 -20.96
N THR A 20 32.15 -36.15 -21.69
CA THR A 20 31.03 -36.68 -22.46
C THR A 20 30.14 -37.50 -21.53
N ILE A 21 28.87 -37.13 -21.35
CA ILE A 21 27.78 -38.09 -21.10
C ILE A 21 26.60 -37.76 -22.03
N ARG A 22 26.05 -38.85 -22.57
CA ARG A 22 25.15 -39.09 -23.72
C ARG A 22 23.86 -38.26 -23.88
N PRO A 23 23.26 -38.29 -25.10
CA PRO A 23 22.14 -37.45 -25.48
C PRO A 23 20.79 -38.05 -25.07
N GLY A 24 19.94 -37.22 -24.47
CA GLY A 24 18.50 -37.45 -24.36
C GLY A 24 17.78 -36.35 -25.15
N ASN A 25 17.02 -36.75 -26.16
CA ASN A 25 16.29 -35.87 -27.09
C ASN A 25 15.39 -34.85 -26.39
N ALA A 26 15.57 -33.58 -26.72
CA ALA A 26 14.50 -32.59 -26.83
C ALA A 26 14.96 -31.48 -27.77
N GLN A 27 14.57 -31.56 -29.05
CA GLN A 27 14.57 -30.39 -29.93
C GLN A 27 13.51 -29.42 -29.40
N THR A 28 13.92 -28.47 -28.57
CA THR A 28 13.15 -27.26 -28.33
C THR A 28 13.54 -26.23 -29.39
N PRO A 29 12.58 -25.66 -30.15
CA PRO A 29 12.89 -24.59 -31.08
C PRO A 29 13.47 -23.38 -30.33
N PRO A 30 14.27 -22.51 -30.99
CA PRO A 30 14.82 -21.33 -30.35
C PRO A 30 13.65 -20.49 -29.83
N SER A 31 13.56 -20.38 -28.51
CA SER A 31 12.45 -19.68 -27.86
C SER A 31 12.49 -18.22 -28.31
N ALA A 32 11.36 -17.74 -28.84
CA ALA A 32 11.11 -16.35 -29.20
C ALA A 32 10.99 -15.46 -27.94
N ASP A 33 11.98 -15.53 -27.06
CA ASP A 33 12.00 -14.84 -25.79
C ASP A 33 13.27 -13.99 -25.66
N GLY A 34 13.33 -12.94 -26.48
CA GLY A 34 14.32 -11.86 -26.35
C GLY A 34 14.22 -11.07 -25.03
N SER A 35 13.33 -11.45 -24.10
CA SER A 35 13.16 -10.79 -22.81
C SER A 35 14.10 -11.32 -21.71
N ARG A 36 14.87 -12.39 -21.99
CA ARG A 36 15.81 -13.00 -21.03
C ARG A 36 17.29 -12.67 -21.25
N ASN A 37 17.66 -11.91 -22.29
CA ASN A 37 19.05 -11.53 -22.54
C ASN A 37 19.33 -10.08 -22.10
N PRO A 38 20.14 -9.86 -21.04
CA PRO A 38 20.52 -8.55 -20.53
C PRO A 38 21.05 -7.56 -21.58
N MET A 39 21.91 -8.05 -22.48
CA MET A 39 22.51 -7.23 -23.53
C MET A 39 21.49 -6.85 -24.62
N ALA A 40 20.54 -7.73 -24.92
CA ALA A 40 19.48 -7.43 -25.88
C ALA A 40 18.56 -6.31 -25.37
N LEU A 41 18.33 -6.25 -24.06
CA LEU A 41 17.53 -5.20 -23.43
C LEU A 41 18.27 -3.85 -23.44
N LEU A 42 19.57 -3.84 -23.13
CA LEU A 42 20.40 -2.63 -23.23
C LEU A 42 20.42 -2.08 -24.66
N ASN A 43 20.61 -2.95 -25.66
CA ASN A 43 20.60 -2.53 -27.07
C ASN A 43 19.25 -1.96 -27.50
N ARG A 44 18.12 -2.52 -27.04
CA ARG A 44 16.79 -1.95 -27.31
C ARG A 44 16.60 -0.60 -26.63
N TYR A 45 17.12 -0.44 -25.42
CA TYR A 45 17.07 0.82 -24.69
C TYR A 45 17.89 1.90 -25.40
N GLN A 46 19.07 1.55 -25.91
CA GLN A 46 19.92 2.42 -26.71
C GLN A 46 19.26 2.84 -28.02
N GLN A 47 18.69 1.88 -28.77
CA GLN A 47 17.97 2.17 -30.01
C GLN A 47 16.77 3.11 -29.81
N ALA A 48 16.07 2.99 -28.68
CA ALA A 48 14.97 3.90 -28.36
C ALA A 48 15.47 5.32 -28.06
N ALA A 49 16.60 5.45 -27.36
CA ALA A 49 17.23 6.73 -27.06
C ALA A 49 17.82 7.41 -28.31
N ASP A 50 18.40 6.64 -29.24
CA ASP A 50 18.99 7.16 -30.47
C ASP A 50 17.97 7.81 -31.42
N GLN A 51 16.72 7.36 -31.34
CA GLN A 51 15.59 7.89 -32.13
C GLN A 51 14.93 9.11 -31.49
N LEU A 52 15.48 9.63 -30.39
CA LEU A 52 15.07 10.90 -29.83
C LEU A 52 15.77 12.04 -30.57
N ASP A 53 15.10 13.19 -30.64
CA ASP A 53 15.71 14.41 -31.13
C ASP A 53 16.59 15.02 -30.03
N LEU A 54 17.84 14.54 -29.95
CA LEU A 54 18.82 14.89 -28.93
C LEU A 54 19.78 15.96 -29.44
N THR A 55 20.14 16.90 -28.56
CA THR A 55 21.27 17.80 -28.84
C THR A 55 22.59 17.00 -28.91
N PRO A 56 23.63 17.53 -29.58
CA PRO A 56 24.94 16.86 -29.65
C PRO A 56 25.53 16.52 -28.26
N ASP A 57 25.30 17.39 -27.28
CA ASP A 57 25.78 17.19 -25.91
C ASP A 57 24.96 16.15 -25.15
N GLN A 58 23.63 16.17 -25.30
CA GLN A 58 22.75 15.12 -24.74
C GLN A 58 23.11 13.74 -25.31
N ARG A 59 23.34 13.66 -26.63
CA ARG A 59 23.74 12.42 -27.30
C ARG A 59 25.06 11.88 -26.73
N ARG A 60 26.08 12.72 -26.61
CA ARG A 60 27.38 12.35 -26.01
C ARG A 60 27.23 11.85 -24.57
N GLN A 61 26.41 12.51 -23.75
CA GLN A 61 26.15 12.10 -22.36
C GLN A 61 25.46 10.75 -22.29
N ILE A 62 24.42 10.57 -23.10
CA ILE A 62 23.64 9.32 -23.16
C ILE A 62 24.52 8.16 -23.62
N ASP A 63 25.32 8.35 -24.67
CA ASP A 63 26.30 7.35 -25.13
C ASP A 63 27.29 6.95 -24.02
N GLY A 64 27.72 7.92 -23.21
CA GLY A 64 28.56 7.70 -22.03
C GLY A 64 27.88 6.81 -20.98
N PHE A 65 26.60 7.05 -20.67
CA PHE A 65 25.85 6.23 -19.72
C PHE A 65 25.65 4.80 -20.21
N PHE A 66 25.35 4.62 -21.50
CA PHE A 66 25.24 3.29 -22.09
C PHE A 66 26.56 2.52 -22.07
N LYS A 67 27.67 3.18 -22.37
CA LYS A 67 28.99 2.58 -22.28
C LYS A 67 29.30 2.13 -20.86
N GLN A 68 29.01 2.98 -19.87
CA GLN A 68 29.20 2.65 -18.45
C GLN A 68 28.36 1.43 -18.04
N ALA A 69 27.07 1.39 -18.41
CA ALA A 69 26.20 0.26 -18.09
C ALA A 69 26.66 -1.07 -18.75
N ILE A 70 27.24 -1.02 -19.96
CA ILE A 70 27.82 -2.18 -20.63
C ILE A 70 29.09 -2.65 -19.88
N ASP A 71 29.93 -1.72 -19.45
CA ASP A 71 31.15 -2.03 -18.71
C ASP A 71 30.82 -2.58 -17.32
N ASP A 72 29.82 -2.04 -16.62
CA ASP A 72 29.34 -2.55 -15.33
C ASP A 72 28.77 -3.97 -15.46
N LEU A 73 28.04 -4.25 -16.55
CA LEU A 73 27.54 -5.59 -16.81
C LEU A 73 28.68 -6.57 -17.13
N ARG A 74 29.70 -6.14 -17.88
CA ARG A 74 30.89 -6.95 -18.19
C ARG A 74 31.71 -7.23 -16.93
N ASN A 75 31.88 -6.25 -16.06
CA ASN A 75 32.62 -6.36 -14.80
C ASN A 75 31.88 -7.22 -13.78
N ALA A 76 30.55 -7.21 -13.78
CA ALA A 76 29.74 -8.09 -12.94
C ALA A 76 29.65 -9.53 -13.47
N ALA A 77 29.97 -9.76 -14.75
CA ALA A 77 29.80 -11.08 -15.37
C ALA A 77 30.57 -12.23 -14.69
N PRO A 78 31.84 -12.08 -14.25
CA PRO A 78 32.59 -13.13 -13.56
C PRO A 78 31.95 -13.52 -12.22
N ASP A 79 31.57 -12.54 -11.41
CA ASP A 79 30.94 -12.74 -10.09
C ASP A 79 29.56 -13.38 -10.21
N LEU A 80 28.86 -13.08 -11.31
CA LEU A 80 27.55 -13.60 -11.61
C LEU A 80 27.57 -14.97 -12.31
N GLN A 81 28.72 -15.57 -12.61
CA GLN A 81 28.76 -16.91 -13.24
C GLN A 81 28.13 -17.97 -12.34
N ASN A 82 28.50 -17.96 -11.05
CA ASN A 82 28.06 -18.93 -10.04
C ASN A 82 26.85 -18.45 -9.21
N ALA A 83 26.37 -17.22 -9.42
CA ALA A 83 25.24 -16.66 -8.71
C ALA A 83 23.91 -17.33 -9.10
N SER A 84 22.92 -17.27 -8.22
CA SER A 84 21.55 -17.71 -8.50
C SER A 84 20.87 -16.83 -9.57
N ALA A 85 19.82 -17.35 -10.20
CA ALA A 85 19.06 -16.58 -11.19
C ALA A 85 18.48 -15.27 -10.62
N ASP A 86 18.11 -15.28 -9.33
CA ASP A 86 17.57 -14.10 -8.64
C ASP A 86 18.64 -13.04 -8.35
N GLU A 87 19.86 -13.45 -8.00
CA GLU A 87 21.00 -12.54 -7.83
C GLU A 87 21.43 -11.93 -9.15
N LYS A 88 21.49 -12.73 -10.22
CA LYS A 88 21.73 -12.22 -11.59
C LYS A 88 20.66 -11.23 -12.01
N ALA A 89 19.39 -11.54 -11.74
CA ALA A 89 18.28 -10.66 -12.05
C ALA A 89 18.29 -9.38 -11.21
N ALA A 90 18.69 -9.45 -9.93
CA ALA A 90 18.79 -8.30 -9.04
C ALA A 90 19.92 -7.36 -9.48
N LYS A 91 21.10 -7.90 -9.78
CA LYS A 91 22.26 -7.10 -10.23
C LYS A 91 21.99 -6.43 -11.58
N PHE A 92 21.32 -7.14 -12.49
CA PHE A 92 20.90 -6.56 -13.76
C PHE A 92 19.84 -5.47 -13.58
N ARG A 93 18.90 -5.64 -12.63
CA ARG A 93 17.88 -4.62 -12.32
C ARG A 93 18.49 -3.34 -11.76
N GLU A 94 19.54 -3.47 -10.95
CA GLU A 94 20.33 -2.37 -10.41
C GLU A 94 20.97 -1.56 -11.55
N ILE A 95 21.77 -2.20 -12.41
CA ILE A 95 22.46 -1.55 -13.55
C ILE A 95 21.47 -0.86 -14.49
N LEU A 96 20.33 -1.50 -14.80
CA LEU A 96 19.29 -0.90 -15.63
C LEU A 96 18.53 0.25 -14.94
N SER A 97 18.41 0.23 -13.62
CA SER A 97 17.79 1.32 -12.87
C SER A 97 18.67 2.56 -12.95
N ASP A 98 19.96 2.40 -12.68
CA ASP A 98 20.93 3.49 -12.70
C ASP A 98 21.04 4.11 -14.09
N LEU A 99 21.12 3.28 -15.13
CA LEU A 99 21.11 3.74 -16.52
C LEU A 99 19.83 4.54 -16.85
N ARG A 100 18.66 4.09 -16.37
CA ARG A 100 17.40 4.77 -16.63
C ARG A 100 17.35 6.14 -15.96
N ASP A 101 17.83 6.23 -14.73
CA ASP A 101 17.84 7.47 -13.96
C ASP A 101 18.80 8.48 -14.59
N GLN A 102 19.99 8.03 -15.02
CA GLN A 102 20.97 8.86 -15.72
C GLN A 102 20.46 9.38 -17.07
N VAL A 103 19.89 8.49 -17.90
CA VAL A 103 19.29 8.89 -19.18
C VAL A 103 18.09 9.81 -18.94
N GLY A 104 17.25 9.55 -17.94
CA GLY A 104 16.14 10.42 -17.58
C GLY A 104 16.61 11.82 -17.15
N GLY A 105 17.72 11.92 -16.42
CA GLY A 105 18.28 13.21 -16.00
C GLY A 105 18.85 14.07 -17.15
N ALA A 106 19.27 13.44 -18.25
CA ALA A 106 19.77 14.15 -19.43
C ALA A 106 18.69 14.60 -20.42
N LEU A 107 17.44 14.13 -20.24
CA LEU A 107 16.32 14.39 -21.14
C LEU A 107 15.32 15.40 -20.56
N ASN A 108 14.66 16.16 -21.43
CA ASN A 108 13.49 16.97 -21.06
C ASN A 108 12.22 16.09 -20.97
N ASP A 109 11.11 16.66 -20.51
CA ASP A 109 9.90 15.88 -20.23
C ASP A 109 9.22 15.32 -21.49
N GLU A 110 9.31 16.01 -22.62
CA GLU A 110 8.80 15.54 -23.91
C GLU A 110 9.66 14.39 -24.47
N GLN A 111 10.97 14.49 -24.35
CA GLN A 111 11.93 13.45 -24.72
C GLN A 111 11.77 12.21 -23.82
N LYS A 112 11.56 12.38 -22.51
CA LYS A 112 11.27 11.27 -21.56
C LYS A 112 9.99 10.53 -21.94
N GLN A 113 8.94 11.28 -22.27
CA GLN A 113 7.66 10.70 -22.67
C GLN A 113 7.80 9.94 -24.00
N THR A 114 8.50 10.51 -24.97
CA THR A 114 8.81 9.86 -26.25
C THR A 114 9.64 8.59 -26.07
N LEU A 115 10.65 8.61 -25.20
CA LEU A 115 11.48 7.45 -24.87
C LEU A 115 10.63 6.34 -24.26
N LYS A 116 9.78 6.68 -23.29
CA LYS A 116 8.86 5.75 -22.63
C LYS A 116 7.91 5.09 -23.63
N ASP A 117 7.35 5.86 -24.55
CA ASP A 117 6.42 5.35 -25.56
C ASP A 117 7.12 4.43 -26.57
N LYS A 118 8.35 4.76 -26.99
CA LYS A 118 9.19 3.89 -27.83
C LYS A 118 9.57 2.58 -27.14
N LEU A 119 9.93 2.62 -25.87
CA LEU A 119 10.27 1.41 -25.11
C LEU A 119 9.06 0.48 -24.93
N GLN A 120 7.86 1.05 -24.82
CA GLN A 120 6.62 0.28 -24.78
C GLN A 120 6.28 -0.34 -26.14
N SER A 121 6.51 0.37 -27.25
CA SER A 121 6.29 -0.19 -28.59
C SER A 121 7.25 -1.33 -28.91
N LEU A 122 8.50 -1.24 -28.44
CA LEU A 122 9.53 -2.29 -28.54
C LEU A 122 9.28 -3.53 -27.65
N ARG A 123 8.32 -3.45 -26.72
CA ARG A 123 7.92 -4.52 -25.80
C ARG A 123 6.77 -5.38 -26.37
N ARG A 124 6.11 -4.95 -27.44
CA ARG A 124 5.09 -5.76 -28.12
C ARG A 124 5.78 -6.87 -28.93
N PRO A 125 5.42 -8.15 -28.76
CA PRO A 125 5.81 -9.16 -29.73
C PRO A 125 5.19 -8.76 -31.07
N THR A 126 6.01 -8.68 -32.11
CA THR A 126 5.58 -8.47 -33.49
C THR A 126 4.76 -9.69 -33.92
N SER A 127 3.47 -9.68 -33.64
CA SER A 127 2.50 -10.45 -34.41
C SER A 127 2.48 -9.85 -35.81
N ALA A 128 2.96 -10.60 -36.79
CA ALA A 128 2.98 -10.18 -38.18
C ALA A 128 1.56 -9.83 -38.70
N PRO A 129 1.43 -8.92 -39.68
CA PRO A 129 0.14 -8.60 -40.28
C PRO A 129 -0.32 -9.74 -41.19
N ILE A 130 -1.54 -10.23 -40.97
CA ILE A 130 -2.27 -11.00 -41.99
C ILE A 130 -3.14 -9.97 -42.74
N GLU A 131 -2.92 -9.85 -44.04
CA GLU A 131 -3.73 -9.02 -44.94
C GLU A 131 -5.20 -9.48 -44.98
N PRO A 132 -6.18 -8.56 -45.09
CA PRO A 132 -7.58 -8.91 -45.22
C PRO A 132 -7.96 -9.13 -46.69
N THR A 133 -8.25 -10.37 -47.07
CA THR A 133 -9.06 -10.64 -48.27
C THR A 133 -10.55 -10.50 -47.96
N SER A 134 -11.28 -10.10 -48.99
CA SER A 134 -12.49 -9.27 -48.94
C SER A 134 -13.83 -10.02 -48.72
N GLN A 135 -14.74 -9.35 -47.99
CA GLN A 135 -16.22 -9.32 -48.13
C GLN A 135 -17.08 -10.49 -47.59
N PRO A 136 -18.41 -10.28 -47.34
CA PRO A 136 -19.06 -9.21 -46.56
C PRO A 136 -20.23 -9.71 -45.65
N SER A 137 -20.85 -8.78 -44.89
CA SER A 137 -22.18 -8.83 -44.20
C SER A 137 -22.22 -9.51 -42.80
N LEU A 138 -22.84 -9.01 -41.72
CA LEU A 138 -23.98 -8.10 -41.53
C LEU A 138 -23.87 -7.26 -40.23
N LYS A 139 -24.61 -6.15 -40.25
CA LYS A 139 -24.92 -5.11 -39.25
C LYS A 139 -25.08 -5.56 -37.77
N THR A 140 -24.52 -4.77 -36.84
CA THR A 140 -25.18 -3.95 -35.77
C THR A 140 -24.10 -3.44 -34.78
N SER A 141 -23.84 -2.14 -34.70
CA SER A 141 -24.38 -1.13 -33.75
C SER A 141 -23.54 -0.93 -32.46
N ALA A 142 -23.24 0.34 -32.21
CA ALA A 142 -22.88 1.00 -30.95
C ALA A 142 -21.47 0.81 -30.34
N SER A 143 -20.63 1.82 -30.60
CA SER A 143 -19.75 2.57 -29.69
C SER A 143 -19.50 2.01 -28.28
N GLN A 144 -18.25 1.62 -28.00
CA GLN A 144 -17.70 1.61 -26.64
C GLN A 144 -16.20 1.95 -26.67
N PRO A 145 -15.71 2.91 -25.85
CA PRO A 145 -14.29 3.21 -25.78
C PRO A 145 -13.52 2.12 -25.03
N ASP A 146 -12.41 1.69 -25.64
CA ASP A 146 -11.45 0.70 -25.14
C ASP A 146 -10.83 1.14 -23.81
N ASN A 147 -11.31 0.56 -22.71
CA ASN A 147 -10.75 0.75 -21.37
C ASN A 147 -9.76 -0.39 -21.08
N ARG A 148 -8.51 -0.27 -21.56
CA ARG A 148 -7.40 -1.15 -21.13
C ARG A 148 -6.52 -0.40 -20.13
N ALA A 149 -6.73 -0.74 -18.86
CA ALA A 149 -6.11 -0.15 -17.68
C ALA A 149 -4.59 0.03 -17.76
N LYS A 150 -4.15 1.29 -17.64
CA LYS A 150 -2.78 1.69 -17.33
C LYS A 150 -2.40 1.17 -15.95
N THR A 151 -1.51 0.18 -15.86
CA THR A 151 -0.94 -0.23 -14.56
C THR A 151 0.15 0.77 -14.15
N GLY A 152 -0.28 1.97 -13.76
CA GLY A 152 0.58 2.96 -13.09
C GLY A 152 0.77 2.61 -11.62
N THR A 153 1.84 3.14 -11.02
CA THR A 153 2.02 3.14 -9.55
C THR A 153 0.83 3.85 -8.88
N ALA A 154 0.60 3.63 -7.58
CA ALA A 154 -0.48 4.33 -6.87
C ALA A 154 -0.37 5.86 -7.00
N LEU A 155 0.85 6.38 -7.12
CA LEU A 155 1.18 7.78 -7.40
C LEU A 155 0.69 8.22 -8.79
N ASP A 156 0.96 7.42 -9.82
CA ASP A 156 0.56 7.74 -11.21
C ASP A 156 -0.96 7.77 -11.35
N ARG A 157 -1.67 6.92 -10.60
CA ARG A 157 -3.14 6.91 -10.55
C ARG A 157 -3.67 8.15 -9.85
N LEU A 158 -3.07 8.54 -8.72
CA LEU A 158 -3.42 9.77 -8.02
C LEU A 158 -3.21 10.98 -8.92
N ARG A 159 -2.05 11.07 -9.59
CA ARG A 159 -1.74 12.15 -10.55
C ARG A 159 -2.72 12.18 -11.72
N SER A 160 -3.03 11.02 -12.31
CA SER A 160 -4.00 10.91 -13.39
C SER A 160 -5.42 11.30 -12.96
N GLY A 161 -5.79 11.00 -11.71
CA GLY A 161 -7.08 11.42 -11.14
C GLY A 161 -7.15 12.93 -10.90
N LEU A 162 -6.04 13.53 -10.45
CA LEU A 162 -5.92 14.97 -10.24
C LEU A 162 -5.96 15.76 -11.56
N ASP A 163 -5.36 15.22 -12.62
CA ASP A 163 -5.43 15.82 -13.97
C ASP A 163 -6.83 15.78 -14.58
N GLN A 164 -7.70 14.88 -14.12
CA GLN A 164 -9.09 14.75 -14.58
C GLN A 164 -10.06 15.67 -13.82
N ILE A 165 -9.59 16.33 -12.77
CA ILE A 165 -10.37 17.30 -12.00
C ILE A 165 -10.00 18.70 -12.47
N SER A 166 -10.99 19.56 -12.65
CA SER A 166 -10.76 20.96 -12.97
C SER A 166 -10.17 21.69 -11.75
N LEU A 167 -8.84 21.73 -11.65
CA LEU A 167 -8.09 22.47 -10.64
C LEU A 167 -7.81 23.90 -11.12
N THR A 168 -7.83 24.87 -10.20
CA THR A 168 -7.30 26.22 -10.48
C THR A 168 -5.76 26.18 -10.62
N ALA A 169 -5.16 27.23 -11.19
CA ALA A 169 -3.71 27.32 -11.31
C ALA A 169 -3.01 27.22 -9.94
N ASP A 170 -3.55 27.92 -8.93
CA ASP A 170 -3.05 27.90 -7.56
C ASP A 170 -3.20 26.53 -6.90
N GLN A 171 -4.33 25.84 -7.14
CA GLN A 171 -4.54 24.49 -6.64
C GLN A 171 -3.56 23.51 -7.27
N LYS A 172 -3.35 23.60 -8.59
CA LYS A 172 -2.41 22.76 -9.32
C LYS A 172 -0.99 22.91 -8.79
N GLN A 173 -0.53 24.14 -8.56
CA GLN A 173 0.79 24.41 -7.98
C GLN A 173 0.93 23.79 -6.57
N LYS A 174 -0.09 23.94 -5.71
CA LYS A 174 -0.07 23.35 -4.37
C LYS A 174 -0.09 21.82 -4.41
N VAL A 175 -0.85 21.23 -5.34
CA VAL A 175 -0.88 19.79 -5.58
C VAL A 175 0.47 19.28 -6.06
N ASP A 176 1.11 19.96 -7.01
CA ASP A 176 2.44 19.57 -7.52
C ASP A 176 3.49 19.57 -6.39
N SER A 177 3.52 20.63 -5.57
CA SER A 177 4.42 20.71 -4.40
C SER A 177 4.15 19.61 -3.36
N LEU A 178 2.87 19.28 -3.16
CA LEU A 178 2.47 18.18 -2.28
C LEU A 178 2.96 16.82 -2.79
N LEU A 179 2.81 16.57 -4.09
CA LEU A 179 3.28 15.31 -4.71
C LEU A 179 4.81 15.19 -4.66
N GLU A 180 5.55 16.29 -4.84
CA GLU A 180 7.01 16.32 -4.66
C GLU A 180 7.41 15.99 -3.22
N THR A 181 6.70 16.56 -2.24
CA THR A 181 6.91 16.26 -0.80
C THR A 181 6.73 14.77 -0.53
N MET A 182 5.61 14.19 -1.00
CA MET A 182 5.33 12.76 -0.88
C MET A 182 6.44 11.90 -1.51
N GLN A 183 6.91 12.26 -2.70
CA GLN A 183 8.01 11.53 -3.37
C GLN A 183 9.29 11.56 -2.54
N GLY A 184 9.61 12.71 -1.93
CA GLY A 184 10.73 12.86 -1.00
C GLY A 184 10.61 11.95 0.22
N GLU A 185 9.44 11.91 0.86
CA GLU A 185 9.19 11.05 2.02
C GLU A 185 9.26 9.55 1.67
N VAL A 186 8.71 9.14 0.52
CA VAL A 186 8.81 7.74 0.05
C VAL A 186 10.27 7.36 -0.23
N LYS A 187 11.06 8.28 -0.80
CA LYS A 187 12.50 8.05 -1.03
C LYS A 187 13.24 7.89 0.31
N GLN A 188 12.97 8.77 1.27
CA GLN A 188 13.57 8.70 2.60
C GLN A 188 13.19 7.39 3.32
N LEU A 189 11.94 6.96 3.23
CA LEU A 189 11.49 5.67 3.77
C LEU A 189 12.28 4.50 3.16
N ARG A 190 12.47 4.51 1.84
CA ARG A 190 13.26 3.49 1.15
C ARG A 190 14.72 3.47 1.61
N GLU A 191 15.32 4.64 1.81
CA GLU A 191 16.69 4.76 2.33
C GLU A 191 16.79 4.25 3.78
N GLN A 192 15.83 4.56 4.63
CA GLN A 192 15.80 4.07 6.02
C GLN A 192 15.60 2.55 6.11
N VAL A 193 14.81 1.96 5.20
CA VAL A 193 14.67 0.50 5.10
C VAL A 193 15.98 -0.13 4.59
N ARG A 194 16.67 0.52 3.66
CA ARG A 194 17.99 0.07 3.18
C ARG A 194 19.06 0.17 4.28
N GLY A 195 18.99 1.21 5.10
CA GLY A 195 19.90 1.44 6.23
C GLY A 195 19.59 0.62 7.49
N GLY A 196 18.51 -0.16 7.51
CA GLY A 196 18.11 -0.98 8.66
C GLY A 196 17.49 -0.20 9.82
N THR A 197 17.31 1.12 9.69
CA THR A 197 16.63 1.96 10.68
C THR A 197 15.12 1.68 10.73
N VAL A 198 14.55 1.20 9.62
CA VAL A 198 13.15 0.80 9.51
C VAL A 198 13.08 -0.63 9.01
N GLN A 199 12.32 -1.48 9.71
CA GLN A 199 12.15 -2.86 9.29
C GLN A 199 11.23 -2.95 8.07
N ARG A 200 11.46 -3.95 7.22
CA ARG A 200 10.60 -4.20 6.05
C ARG A 200 9.15 -4.54 6.43
N SER A 201 8.91 -5.09 7.62
CA SER A 201 7.57 -5.30 8.18
C SER A 201 6.80 -3.99 8.34
N ASP A 202 7.51 -2.91 8.67
CA ASP A 202 6.94 -1.60 9.00
C ASP A 202 6.83 -0.70 7.76
N LEU A 203 7.28 -1.20 6.60
CA LEU A 203 7.22 -0.48 5.33
C LEU A 203 5.78 -0.15 4.94
N LYS A 204 4.86 -1.11 5.16
CA LYS A 204 3.44 -0.91 4.85
C LYS A 204 2.83 0.19 5.72
N GLU A 205 3.14 0.17 7.01
CA GLU A 205 2.70 1.16 8.00
C GLU A 205 3.21 2.57 7.66
N LYS A 206 4.49 2.69 7.34
CA LYS A 206 5.08 4.00 7.02
C LYS A 206 4.66 4.53 5.66
N LEU A 207 4.41 3.66 4.69
CA LEU A 207 3.84 4.06 3.40
C LEU A 207 2.40 4.55 3.56
N ALA A 208 1.60 3.89 4.43
CA ALA A 208 0.24 4.34 4.75
C ALA A 208 0.26 5.75 5.40
N ALA A 209 1.19 6.01 6.31
CA ALA A 209 1.37 7.33 6.93
C ALA A 209 1.69 8.45 5.92
N ILE A 210 2.60 8.19 4.97
CA ILE A 210 2.96 9.17 3.91
C ILE A 210 1.75 9.47 3.01
N LEU A 211 1.04 8.41 2.59
CA LEU A 211 -0.17 8.56 1.78
C LEU A 211 -1.25 9.34 2.54
N GLU A 212 -1.27 9.23 3.87
CA GLU A 212 -2.24 9.96 4.69
C GLU A 212 -1.92 11.44 4.82
N ASP A 213 -0.68 11.83 5.14
CA ASP A 213 -0.29 13.26 5.15
C ASP A 213 -0.54 13.89 3.77
N THR A 214 -0.32 13.11 2.71
CA THR A 214 -0.68 13.51 1.35
C THR A 214 -2.18 13.74 1.20
N ARG A 215 -3.04 12.82 1.67
CA ARG A 215 -4.50 12.97 1.58
C ARG A 215 -5.02 14.15 2.41
N ALA A 216 -4.50 14.36 3.61
CA ALA A 216 -4.89 15.46 4.49
C ALA A 216 -4.59 16.82 3.84
N LYS A 217 -3.35 17.03 3.38
CA LYS A 217 -2.96 18.26 2.67
C LYS A 217 -3.74 18.44 1.37
N LEU A 218 -4.07 17.36 0.68
CA LEU A 218 -4.87 17.42 -0.53
C LEU A 218 -6.30 17.92 -0.24
N ARG A 219 -6.87 17.61 0.93
CA ARG A 219 -8.18 18.15 1.35
C ARG A 219 -8.17 19.64 1.60
N GLU A 220 -7.06 20.18 2.10
CA GLU A 220 -6.89 21.62 2.31
C GLU A 220 -6.80 22.38 0.97
N ILE A 221 -6.34 21.70 -0.08
CA ILE A 221 -6.16 22.29 -1.41
C ILE A 221 -7.44 22.17 -2.26
N LEU A 222 -8.13 21.04 -2.19
CA LEU A 222 -9.31 20.73 -3.00
C LEU A 222 -10.62 21.10 -2.30
N THR A 223 -11.60 21.60 -3.07
CA THR A 223 -12.98 21.79 -2.60
C THR A 223 -13.69 20.46 -2.33
N ALA A 224 -14.75 20.46 -1.53
CA ALA A 224 -15.53 19.26 -1.21
C ALA A 224 -16.02 18.51 -2.47
N ASP A 225 -16.50 19.26 -3.47
CA ASP A 225 -16.96 18.69 -4.75
C ASP A 225 -15.81 18.06 -5.55
N GLN A 226 -14.65 18.72 -5.58
CA GLN A 226 -13.44 18.19 -6.23
C GLN A 226 -12.93 16.92 -5.52
N GLN A 227 -13.01 16.87 -4.18
CA GLN A 227 -12.63 15.69 -3.40
C GLN A 227 -13.56 14.50 -3.67
N GLN A 228 -14.86 14.75 -3.77
CA GLN A 228 -15.84 13.71 -4.11
C GLN A 228 -15.61 13.17 -5.52
N HIS A 229 -15.29 14.05 -6.49
CA HIS A 229 -14.94 13.65 -7.84
C HIS A 229 -13.62 12.86 -7.88
N LEU A 230 -12.60 13.26 -7.13
CA LEU A 230 -11.35 12.48 -7.02
C LEU A 230 -11.61 11.08 -6.45
N ARG A 231 -12.43 11.00 -5.40
CA ARG A 231 -12.78 9.74 -4.75
C ARG A 231 -13.51 8.80 -5.71
N SER A 232 -14.46 9.30 -6.50
CA SER A 232 -15.19 8.49 -7.47
C SER A 232 -14.29 7.99 -8.60
N LEU A 233 -13.35 8.81 -9.07
CA LEU A 233 -12.35 8.40 -10.07
C LEU A 233 -11.41 7.31 -9.53
N MET A 234 -11.00 7.41 -8.27
CA MET A 234 -10.15 6.41 -7.62
C MET A 234 -10.90 5.11 -7.28
N GLN A 235 -12.20 5.18 -6.93
CA GLN A 235 -13.04 4.00 -6.69
C GLN A 235 -13.41 3.26 -7.98
N ASN A 236 -13.80 3.98 -9.05
CA ASN A 236 -14.20 3.38 -10.32
C ASN A 236 -13.05 2.67 -11.06
N GLN A 237 -11.80 2.97 -10.74
CA GLN A 237 -10.64 2.23 -11.26
C GLN A 237 -10.24 1.02 -10.41
N SER A 238 -10.89 0.79 -9.26
CA SER A 238 -10.70 -0.38 -8.40
C SER A 238 -11.75 -1.48 -8.61
N VAL A 239 -12.78 -1.26 -9.45
CA VAL A 239 -13.86 -2.23 -9.68
C VAL A 239 -13.49 -3.18 -10.82
N GLY A 240 -12.78 -4.24 -10.45
CA GLY A 240 -12.66 -5.48 -11.21
C GLY A 240 -13.20 -6.65 -10.38
N SER A 241 -14.29 -6.44 -9.62
CA SER A 241 -14.97 -7.50 -8.87
C SER A 241 -16.38 -7.05 -8.47
N ASP A 242 -17.24 -6.77 -9.45
CA ASP A 242 -18.69 -6.75 -9.24
C ASP A 242 -19.29 -7.84 -10.14
N ALA A 243 -19.36 -9.05 -9.59
CA ALA A 243 -20.24 -10.10 -10.08
C ALA A 243 -21.29 -10.33 -9.00
N PRO A 244 -22.60 -10.32 -9.32
CA PRO A 244 -23.63 -10.63 -8.35
C PRO A 244 -23.42 -12.04 -7.78
N PRO A 245 -23.74 -12.30 -6.50
CA PRO A 245 -23.49 -13.59 -5.88
C PRO A 245 -24.28 -14.67 -6.63
N ARG A 246 -23.56 -15.68 -7.14
CA ARG A 246 -24.20 -16.92 -7.60
C ARG A 246 -24.93 -17.56 -6.43
N PRO A 247 -26.17 -18.04 -6.60
CA PRO A 247 -26.83 -18.85 -5.58
C PRO A 247 -26.02 -20.14 -5.36
N LEU A 248 -25.67 -20.42 -4.10
CA LEU A 248 -25.05 -21.69 -3.72
C LEU A 248 -26.06 -22.84 -3.93
N PRO A 249 -25.66 -23.98 -4.49
CA PRO A 249 -26.53 -25.14 -4.60
C PRO A 249 -26.80 -25.72 -3.21
N ASN A 250 -28.09 -25.78 -2.90
CA ASN A 250 -28.69 -26.36 -1.70
C ASN A 250 -28.22 -27.81 -1.51
N ARG A 251 -27.42 -28.08 -0.48
CA ARG A 251 -27.07 -29.45 -0.05
C ARG A 251 -27.71 -29.75 1.30
N ALA A 252 -29.03 -29.89 1.27
CA ALA A 252 -29.78 -30.60 2.28
C ALA A 252 -30.45 -31.81 1.61
N ALA A 253 -29.88 -33.00 1.83
CA ALA A 253 -30.59 -34.27 2.00
C ALA A 253 -29.62 -35.46 1.99
N SER A 254 -30.00 -36.48 2.74
CA SER A 254 -29.49 -37.85 2.72
C SER A 254 -28.28 -38.15 3.61
N ARG A 255 -28.56 -38.46 4.89
CA ARG A 255 -28.42 -39.82 5.41
C ARG A 255 -29.16 -39.98 6.75
N GLN A 256 -30.14 -40.89 6.73
CA GLN A 256 -30.89 -41.41 7.88
C GLN A 256 -30.07 -42.50 8.64
N PRO A 257 -30.54 -42.93 9.82
CA PRO A 257 -29.71 -43.43 10.93
C PRO A 257 -29.56 -44.95 10.95
N THR A 258 -28.48 -45.43 11.59
CA THR A 258 -28.35 -46.82 12.02
C THR A 258 -27.83 -46.90 13.46
N THR A 259 -28.76 -47.23 14.36
CA THR A 259 -28.65 -48.14 15.52
C THR A 259 -27.33 -48.27 16.29
N ALA A 260 -27.42 -47.96 17.59
CA ALA A 260 -26.50 -48.41 18.65
C ALA A 260 -26.54 -49.96 18.83
N PRO A 261 -25.60 -50.54 19.61
CA PRO A 261 -25.93 -50.70 21.03
C PRO A 261 -24.78 -50.38 22.01
N ALA A 262 -25.19 -50.23 23.26
CA ALA A 262 -24.44 -49.76 24.42
C ALA A 262 -23.46 -50.80 25.01
N HIS A 263 -22.39 -50.30 25.63
CA HIS A 263 -21.86 -50.86 26.88
C HIS A 263 -21.39 -49.74 27.81
N SER A 264 -21.98 -49.76 29.00
CA SER A 264 -21.60 -49.03 30.20
C SER A 264 -20.27 -49.53 30.77
N ASN A 265 -19.39 -48.64 31.24
CA ASN A 265 -18.93 -48.71 32.63
C ASN A 265 -18.11 -47.50 33.13
N THR A 266 -18.49 -47.09 34.34
CA THR A 266 -17.71 -46.57 35.47
C THR A 266 -16.78 -45.35 35.37
N ALA A 267 -17.06 -44.43 36.29
CA ALA A 267 -16.27 -43.28 36.69
C ALA A 267 -14.88 -43.64 37.26
N SER A 268 -13.90 -42.76 37.04
CA SER A 268 -12.86 -42.47 38.01
C SER A 268 -12.34 -41.05 37.84
N LYS A 269 -12.38 -40.35 38.98
CA LYS A 269 -11.98 -38.98 39.28
C LYS A 269 -10.47 -38.95 39.50
N VAL A 270 -9.73 -38.13 38.75
CA VAL A 270 -8.42 -37.57 39.14
C VAL A 270 -8.27 -36.16 38.55
N GLU A 271 -7.97 -35.20 39.41
CA GLU A 271 -7.50 -33.82 39.14
C GLU A 271 -6.23 -33.62 40.01
N PRO A 272 -5.38 -32.59 39.81
CA PRO A 272 -4.83 -32.03 38.56
C PRO A 272 -3.30 -31.73 38.63
N SER A 273 -2.76 -31.19 37.53
CA SER A 273 -1.57 -30.30 37.38
C SER A 273 -0.27 -30.92 36.82
N PRO A 274 0.67 -30.12 36.30
CA PRO A 274 0.56 -29.22 35.12
C PRO A 274 1.78 -29.39 34.19
N GLN A 275 1.65 -29.25 32.86
CA GLN A 275 2.82 -28.92 32.03
C GLN A 275 2.46 -28.41 30.62
N LEU A 276 2.55 -27.09 30.49
CA LEU A 276 3.22 -26.34 29.41
C LEU A 276 3.56 -27.14 28.14
N THR A 277 2.83 -26.86 27.06
CA THR A 277 3.39 -26.61 25.72
C THR A 277 2.30 -25.97 24.86
N ALA A 278 2.09 -24.66 25.00
CA ALA A 278 1.43 -23.89 23.96
C ALA A 278 2.49 -23.49 22.95
N SER A 279 2.49 -24.14 21.78
CA SER A 279 3.17 -23.65 20.59
C SER A 279 2.70 -22.22 20.29
N PRO A 280 3.57 -21.34 19.76
CA PRO A 280 3.17 -19.98 19.43
C PRO A 280 2.23 -20.05 18.23
N THR A 281 0.93 -20.03 18.50
CA THR A 281 -0.05 -19.69 17.48
C THR A 281 0.25 -18.26 17.09
N THR A 282 0.83 -18.08 15.91
CA THR A 282 0.81 -16.81 15.19
C THR A 282 -0.65 -16.37 15.15
N GLN A 283 -1.03 -15.48 16.07
CA GLN A 283 -2.36 -14.90 16.08
C GLN A 283 -2.45 -14.03 14.83
N ILE A 284 -3.10 -14.58 13.80
CA ILE A 284 -3.61 -13.80 12.68
C ILE A 284 -4.53 -12.76 13.33
N GLN A 285 -4.16 -11.49 13.22
CA GLN A 285 -4.94 -10.35 13.69
C GLN A 285 -6.38 -10.53 13.16
N ALA A 286 -7.35 -10.59 14.06
CA ALA A 286 -8.75 -10.78 13.66
C ALA A 286 -9.17 -9.64 12.71
N PRO A 287 -9.96 -9.93 11.66
CA PRO A 287 -10.48 -8.88 10.80
C PRO A 287 -11.32 -7.90 11.63
N ALA A 288 -11.24 -6.61 11.29
CA ALA A 288 -12.06 -5.57 11.91
C ALA A 288 -13.56 -5.96 11.81
N PRO A 289 -14.38 -5.67 12.84
CA PRO A 289 -15.78 -6.06 12.84
C PRO A 289 -16.54 -5.36 11.70
N GLU A 290 -17.45 -6.08 11.06
CA GLU A 290 -18.26 -5.57 9.95
C GLU A 290 -19.60 -4.99 10.43
N VAL A 291 -20.24 -4.17 9.59
CA VAL A 291 -21.55 -3.59 9.91
C VAL A 291 -22.58 -4.70 10.13
N GLY A 292 -23.31 -4.62 11.25
CA GLY A 292 -24.30 -5.60 11.72
C GLY A 292 -23.74 -6.66 12.66
N GLU A 293 -22.41 -6.81 12.75
CA GLU A 293 -21.76 -7.71 13.70
C GLU A 293 -21.77 -7.12 15.12
N PRO A 294 -21.74 -7.96 16.17
CA PRO A 294 -21.56 -7.50 17.54
C PRO A 294 -20.23 -6.72 17.69
N ALA A 295 -20.27 -5.61 18.40
CA ALA A 295 -19.07 -4.85 18.74
C ALA A 295 -18.18 -5.68 19.69
N PRO A 296 -16.87 -5.85 19.41
CA PRO A 296 -15.96 -6.54 20.32
C PRO A 296 -15.96 -5.90 21.70
N ASP A 297 -16.11 -6.72 22.76
CA ASP A 297 -16.18 -6.21 24.13
C ASP A 297 -14.88 -5.53 24.56
N PHE A 298 -14.98 -4.53 25.44
CA PHE A 298 -13.84 -3.87 26.04
C PHE A 298 -14.15 -3.44 27.47
N ASN A 299 -13.10 -3.43 28.30
CA ASN A 299 -13.14 -2.92 29.66
C ASN A 299 -11.92 -2.02 29.87
N LEU A 300 -12.09 -0.75 29.56
CA LEU A 300 -11.03 0.23 29.58
C LEU A 300 -11.21 1.19 30.74
N ARG A 301 -10.14 1.90 31.09
CA ARG A 301 -10.16 2.89 32.16
C ARG A 301 -9.91 4.27 31.60
N MET A 302 -10.67 5.23 32.10
CA MET A 302 -10.36 6.65 31.98
C MET A 302 -9.13 6.96 32.84
N SER A 303 -8.43 8.05 32.52
CA SER A 303 -7.25 8.48 33.30
C SER A 303 -7.57 8.82 34.75
N ASN A 304 -8.80 9.25 35.04
CA ASN A 304 -9.33 9.44 36.40
C ASN A 304 -9.63 8.13 37.16
N GLY A 305 -9.38 6.96 36.56
CA GLY A 305 -9.53 5.64 37.18
C GLY A 305 -10.90 4.99 37.02
N ASN A 306 -11.90 5.69 36.47
CA ASN A 306 -13.22 5.14 36.21
C ASN A 306 -13.18 4.13 35.06
N ALA A 307 -13.82 2.97 35.25
CA ALA A 307 -13.96 1.97 34.20
C ALA A 307 -15.10 2.32 33.24
N VAL A 308 -14.89 2.08 31.96
CA VAL A 308 -15.88 2.21 30.88
C VAL A 308 -15.91 0.91 30.11
N SER A 309 -17.11 0.34 29.97
CA SER A 309 -17.35 -0.88 29.19
C SER A 309 -18.47 -0.67 28.18
N LEU A 310 -18.54 -1.53 27.16
CA LEU A 310 -19.67 -1.54 26.22
C LEU A 310 -21.01 -1.74 26.90
N THR A 311 -21.05 -2.65 27.87
CA THR A 311 -22.25 -2.94 28.67
C THR A 311 -22.73 -1.74 29.49
N SER A 312 -21.82 -0.88 29.96
CA SER A 312 -22.19 0.36 30.65
C SER A 312 -22.86 1.40 29.75
N ASN A 313 -22.69 1.27 28.42
CA ASN A 313 -23.22 2.19 27.41
C ASN A 313 -24.44 1.64 26.65
N SER A 314 -25.01 0.49 27.04
CA SER A 314 -26.03 -0.25 26.29
C SER A 314 -27.37 0.48 26.05
N ARG A 315 -27.56 1.68 26.62
CA ARG A 315 -28.75 2.53 26.38
C ARG A 315 -28.50 3.64 25.37
N HIS A 316 -27.26 3.84 24.95
CA HIS A 316 -26.84 4.92 24.07
C HIS A 316 -26.30 4.37 22.75
N VAL A 317 -26.34 5.20 21.72
CA VAL A 317 -25.47 4.98 20.56
C VAL A 317 -24.06 5.40 20.99
N LEU A 318 -23.06 4.56 20.76
CA LEU A 318 -21.68 4.83 21.14
C LEU A 318 -20.84 5.12 19.90
N VAL A 319 -20.20 6.29 19.87
CA VAL A 319 -19.15 6.63 18.92
C VAL A 319 -17.81 6.30 19.55
N LEU A 320 -17.08 5.38 18.92
CA LEU A 320 -15.76 4.95 19.36
C LEU A 320 -14.73 5.43 18.33
N VAL A 321 -13.81 6.30 18.74
CA VAL A 321 -12.72 6.80 17.89
C VAL A 321 -11.40 6.32 18.45
N PHE A 322 -10.56 5.71 17.62
CA PHE A 322 -9.21 5.30 18.02
C PHE A 322 -8.20 6.33 17.58
N GLY A 323 -7.25 6.67 18.44
CA GLY A 323 -6.22 7.65 18.10
C GLY A 323 -5.06 7.68 19.09
N SER A 324 -4.06 8.50 18.78
CA SER A 324 -2.92 8.81 19.63
C SER A 324 -2.53 10.27 19.44
N TYR A 325 -1.67 10.82 20.31
CA TYR A 325 -1.35 12.24 20.21
C TYR A 325 -0.46 12.56 18.99
N SER A 326 0.45 11.65 18.63
CA SER A 326 1.32 11.83 17.45
C SER A 326 0.59 11.66 16.11
N ALA A 327 -0.66 11.18 16.07
CA ALA A 327 -1.48 11.03 14.86
C ALA A 327 -2.03 12.39 14.37
N PRO A 328 -1.57 12.94 13.23
CA PRO A 328 -2.00 14.26 12.78
C PRO A 328 -3.49 14.32 12.43
N VAL A 329 -4.01 13.27 11.79
CA VAL A 329 -5.44 13.15 11.44
C VAL A 329 -6.33 13.27 12.67
N PHE A 330 -5.94 12.64 13.78
CA PHE A 330 -6.69 12.75 15.02
C PHE A 330 -6.65 14.19 15.55
N ARG A 331 -5.46 14.81 15.60
CA ARG A 331 -5.30 16.19 16.09
C ARG A 331 -6.11 17.19 15.27
N ASP A 332 -6.09 17.08 13.95
CA ASP A 332 -6.84 17.96 13.03
C ASP A 332 -8.35 17.91 13.29
N HIS A 333 -8.86 16.74 13.73
CA HIS A 333 -10.29 16.51 13.96
C HIS A 333 -10.71 16.60 15.43
N ALA A 334 -9.80 16.84 16.37
CA ALA A 334 -10.11 16.88 17.81
C ALA A 334 -11.19 17.91 18.17
N ALA A 335 -11.08 19.13 17.64
CA ALA A 335 -12.07 20.18 17.88
C ALA A 335 -13.44 19.85 17.26
N ALA A 336 -13.46 19.30 16.04
CA ALA A 336 -14.69 18.88 15.37
C ALA A 336 -15.37 17.72 16.10
N LEU A 337 -14.60 16.81 16.69
CA LEU A 337 -15.12 15.71 17.49
C LEU A 337 -15.81 16.22 18.77
N SER A 338 -15.23 17.22 19.45
CA SER A 338 -15.87 17.89 20.60
C SER A 338 -17.19 18.55 20.22
N GLN A 339 -17.23 19.28 19.09
CA GLN A 339 -18.47 19.89 18.58
C GLN A 339 -19.53 18.86 18.25
N LEU A 340 -19.13 17.73 17.66
CA LEU A 340 -20.05 16.64 17.33
C LEU A 340 -20.60 16.00 18.61
N ARG A 341 -19.77 15.77 19.63
CA ARG A 341 -20.24 15.30 20.93
C ARG A 341 -21.28 16.24 21.53
N GLU A 342 -21.01 17.54 21.58
CA GLU A 342 -21.94 18.53 22.13
C GLU A 342 -23.30 18.46 21.40
N LYS A 343 -23.27 18.46 20.07
CA LYS A 343 -24.48 18.40 19.22
C LYS A 343 -25.35 17.15 19.47
N TYR A 344 -24.74 16.00 19.73
CA TYR A 344 -25.47 14.72 19.81
C TYR A 344 -25.67 14.18 21.24
N SER A 345 -25.04 14.79 22.26
CA SER A 345 -25.14 14.32 23.66
C SER A 345 -26.58 14.26 24.18
N SER A 346 -27.42 15.24 23.83
CA SER A 346 -28.84 15.28 24.22
C SER A 346 -29.72 14.27 23.47
N ARG A 347 -29.22 13.66 22.39
CA ARG A 347 -29.94 12.70 21.54
C ARG A 347 -29.64 11.24 21.92
N GLY A 348 -29.01 11.02 23.06
CA GLY A 348 -28.65 9.68 23.54
C GLY A 348 -27.46 9.07 22.82
N VAL A 349 -26.51 9.91 22.39
CA VAL A 349 -25.23 9.49 21.82
C VAL A 349 -24.12 9.76 22.83
N GLN A 350 -23.22 8.79 23.00
CA GLN A 350 -21.99 8.93 23.78
C GLN A 350 -20.79 8.85 22.86
N PHE A 351 -19.75 9.62 23.20
CA PHE A 351 -18.49 9.63 22.48
C PHE A 351 -17.38 9.15 23.39
N LEU A 352 -16.48 8.35 22.84
CA LEU A 352 -15.34 7.80 23.55
C LEU A 352 -14.14 7.76 22.62
N VAL A 353 -13.02 8.33 23.07
CA VAL A 353 -11.74 8.16 22.41
C VAL A 353 -10.97 7.05 23.10
N VAL A 354 -10.53 6.06 22.33
CA VAL A 354 -9.60 5.02 22.79
C VAL A 354 -8.19 5.45 22.41
N TYR A 355 -7.41 5.81 23.42
CA TYR A 355 -6.00 6.14 23.28
C TYR A 355 -5.18 4.88 23.07
N THR A 356 -4.47 4.81 21.96
CA THR A 356 -3.69 3.64 21.53
C THR A 356 -2.19 3.92 21.57
N LYS A 357 -1.35 2.97 21.15
CA LYS A 357 0.08 3.23 20.93
C LYS A 357 0.28 4.42 19.98
N GLU A 358 1.40 5.12 20.11
CA GLU A 358 1.73 6.23 19.21
C GLU A 358 1.85 5.77 17.76
N GLN A 359 1.14 6.46 16.85
CA GLN A 359 1.21 6.20 15.40
C GLN A 359 2.54 6.68 14.80
N HIS A 360 3.09 7.80 15.32
CA HIS A 360 4.37 8.38 14.91
C HIS A 360 5.24 8.69 16.13
N PRO A 361 5.76 7.65 16.82
CA PRO A 361 6.52 7.82 18.04
C PRO A 361 7.87 8.51 17.77
N ALA A 362 8.31 9.33 18.74
CA ALA A 362 9.63 9.94 18.74
C ALA A 362 10.74 8.88 18.69
N GLY A 363 11.76 9.10 17.87
CA GLY A 363 12.82 8.13 17.61
C GLY A 363 12.41 6.98 16.67
N GLY A 364 11.17 6.99 16.18
CA GLY A 364 10.67 6.10 15.13
C GLY A 364 10.56 6.81 13.77
N TRP A 365 9.46 6.56 13.06
CA TRP A 365 9.12 7.37 11.87
C TRP A 365 8.31 8.57 12.28
N GLU A 366 8.93 9.74 12.24
CA GLU A 366 8.27 11.02 12.48
C GLU A 366 7.93 11.69 11.16
N VAL A 367 6.64 11.91 10.92
CA VAL A 367 6.14 12.65 9.76
C VAL A 367 6.55 14.12 9.84
N GLN A 368 6.77 14.76 8.69
CA GLN A 368 7.27 16.15 8.64
C GLN A 368 6.35 17.13 9.38
N ARG A 369 5.04 16.90 9.35
CA ARG A 369 4.05 17.71 10.05
C ARG A 369 4.27 17.73 11.57
N ASN A 370 4.63 16.59 12.18
CA ASN A 370 4.94 16.52 13.61
C ASN A 370 6.18 17.35 13.96
N LYS A 371 7.22 17.29 13.10
CA LYS A 371 8.45 18.08 13.29
C LYS A 371 8.18 19.58 13.25
N VAL A 372 7.39 20.04 12.27
CA VAL A 372 7.02 21.46 12.15
C VAL A 372 6.18 21.93 13.34
N GLN A 373 5.32 21.05 13.87
CA GLN A 373 4.47 21.34 15.03
C GLN A 373 5.15 21.07 16.38
N ASN A 374 6.42 20.66 16.39
CA ASN A 374 7.16 20.24 17.59
C ASN A 374 6.43 19.16 18.43
N ILE A 375 5.70 18.26 17.76
CA ILE A 375 5.03 17.12 18.40
C ILE A 375 5.99 15.93 18.41
N SER A 376 6.57 15.66 19.58
CA SER A 376 7.50 14.55 19.79
C SER A 376 7.09 13.75 21.02
N ILE A 377 6.38 12.65 20.80
CA ILE A 377 5.85 11.78 21.87
C ILE A 377 6.58 10.44 21.82
N PRO A 378 7.34 10.04 22.87
CA PRO A 378 8.04 8.76 22.87
C PRO A 378 7.06 7.59 22.96
N PRO A 379 7.44 6.37 22.54
CA PRO A 379 6.60 5.20 22.74
C PRO A 379 6.45 4.91 24.25
N ALA A 380 5.22 4.71 24.72
CA ALA A 380 4.98 4.29 26.10
C ALA A 380 5.53 2.89 26.36
N THR A 381 6.21 2.71 27.49
CA THR A 381 6.70 1.40 27.97
C THR A 381 5.88 0.85 29.13
N THR A 382 5.05 1.68 29.76
CA THR A 382 4.16 1.30 30.86
C THR A 382 2.78 1.91 30.69
N LEU A 383 1.76 1.31 31.32
CA LEU A 383 0.40 1.83 31.29
C LEU A 383 0.31 3.23 31.92
N THR A 384 1.07 3.49 32.99
CA THR A 384 1.15 4.81 33.62
C THR A 384 1.65 5.88 32.65
N GLN A 385 2.69 5.57 31.87
CA GLN A 385 3.18 6.48 30.82
C GLN A 385 2.12 6.71 29.74
N ARG A 386 1.44 5.65 29.29
CA ARG A 386 0.38 5.76 28.28
C ARG A 386 -0.80 6.62 28.78
N ASN A 387 -1.18 6.48 30.06
CA ASN A 387 -2.16 7.34 30.71
C ASN A 387 -1.72 8.81 30.72
N ALA A 388 -0.48 9.08 31.13
CA ALA A 388 0.04 10.44 31.14
C ALA A 388 0.08 11.08 29.74
N MET A 389 0.36 10.30 28.69
CA MET A 389 0.31 10.77 27.30
C MET A 389 -1.12 11.03 26.81
N ALA A 390 -2.10 10.25 27.27
CA ALA A 390 -3.52 10.50 27.03
C ALA A 390 -3.99 11.79 27.71
N ASP A 391 -3.55 12.03 28.95
CA ASP A 391 -3.81 13.28 29.68
C ASP A 391 -3.15 14.48 28.98
N GLN A 392 -1.90 14.33 28.53
CA GLN A 392 -1.24 15.34 27.72
C GLN A 392 -2.03 15.66 26.44
N MET A 393 -2.57 14.65 25.75
CA MET A 393 -3.40 14.86 24.57
C MET A 393 -4.69 15.61 24.91
N HIS A 394 -5.36 15.24 26.01
CA HIS A 394 -6.56 15.91 26.48
C HIS A 394 -6.33 17.41 26.71
N GLU A 395 -5.28 17.73 27.46
CA GLU A 395 -4.94 19.10 27.84
C GLU A 395 -4.53 19.94 26.62
N GLN A 396 -3.64 19.42 25.78
CA GLN A 396 -3.06 20.18 24.66
C GLN A 396 -4.05 20.39 23.50
N LEU A 397 -4.98 19.45 23.29
CA LEU A 397 -6.00 19.55 22.25
C LEU A 397 -7.32 20.17 22.74
N HIS A 398 -7.43 20.47 24.04
CA HIS A 398 -8.68 20.89 24.69
C HIS A 398 -9.85 19.94 24.32
N LEU A 399 -9.58 18.64 24.34
CA LEU A 399 -10.51 17.63 23.84
C LEU A 399 -11.61 17.37 24.87
N ASP A 400 -12.80 17.93 24.66
CA ASP A 400 -13.98 17.71 25.49
C ASP A 400 -14.70 16.39 25.12
N VAL A 401 -13.94 15.32 24.97
CA VAL A 401 -14.44 13.96 24.74
C VAL A 401 -13.76 13.04 25.74
N PRO A 402 -14.50 12.17 26.46
CA PRO A 402 -13.89 11.20 27.37
C PRO A 402 -12.84 10.34 26.66
N ILE A 403 -11.66 10.22 27.27
CA ILE A 403 -10.57 9.39 26.78
C ILE A 403 -10.41 8.19 27.71
N VAL A 404 -10.34 7.00 27.13
CA VAL A 404 -9.94 5.76 27.79
C VAL A 404 -8.67 5.24 27.16
N VAL A 405 -7.85 4.54 27.94
CA VAL A 405 -6.53 4.11 27.49
C VAL A 405 -6.53 2.61 27.23
N ASP A 406 -6.10 2.20 26.04
CA ASP A 406 -5.97 0.80 25.67
C ASP A 406 -4.83 0.13 26.45
N SER A 407 -4.98 -1.18 26.68
CA SER A 407 -3.97 -1.97 27.37
C SER A 407 -2.64 -1.99 26.60
N MET A 408 -1.52 -2.25 27.30
CA MET A 408 -0.19 -2.20 26.69
C MET A 408 0.04 -3.23 25.56
N ASP A 409 -0.80 -4.26 25.48
CA ASP A 409 -0.84 -5.24 24.38
C ASP A 409 -1.77 -4.83 23.22
N ASP A 410 -2.33 -3.61 23.27
CA ASP A 410 -3.22 -3.01 22.27
C ASP A 410 -4.44 -3.92 21.97
N ALA A 411 -5.01 -4.55 23.01
CA ALA A 411 -6.03 -5.57 22.86
C ALA A 411 -7.30 -5.03 22.20
N THR A 412 -7.76 -3.84 22.61
CA THR A 412 -8.97 -3.24 22.03
C THR A 412 -8.71 -2.79 20.60
N ALA A 413 -7.60 -2.10 20.36
CA ALA A 413 -7.18 -1.70 19.03
C ALA A 413 -7.11 -2.90 18.08
N LYS A 414 -6.51 -4.02 18.50
CA LYS A 414 -6.45 -5.26 17.71
C LYS A 414 -7.84 -5.86 17.45
N ALA A 415 -8.72 -5.88 18.45
CA ALA A 415 -10.07 -6.42 18.31
C ALA A 415 -10.93 -5.61 17.32
N TYR A 416 -10.70 -4.30 17.25
CA TYR A 416 -11.32 -3.41 16.27
C TYR A 416 -10.51 -3.26 14.98
N GLY A 417 -9.49 -4.09 14.77
CA GLY A 417 -8.65 -4.08 13.55
C GLY A 417 -7.96 -2.75 13.27
N VAL A 418 -7.67 -1.96 14.32
CA VAL A 418 -6.89 -0.73 14.25
C VAL A 418 -5.48 -1.06 13.81
N ASN A 419 -5.01 -0.37 12.78
CA ASN A 419 -3.68 -0.51 12.22
C ASN A 419 -3.03 0.87 12.05
N ASP A 420 -2.77 1.29 10.82
CA ASP A 420 -2.01 2.50 10.47
C ASP A 420 -2.94 3.70 10.23
N THR A 421 -4.20 3.58 10.64
CA THR A 421 -5.26 4.56 10.41
C THR A 421 -5.86 5.03 11.73
N VAL A 422 -6.70 6.07 11.66
CA VAL A 422 -7.48 6.60 12.79
C VAL A 422 -8.96 6.21 12.57
N PRO A 423 -9.37 4.97 12.87
CA PRO A 423 -10.71 4.52 12.56
C PRO A 423 -11.74 5.04 13.57
N ALA A 424 -12.99 5.12 13.11
CA ALA A 424 -14.14 5.37 13.97
C ALA A 424 -15.24 4.35 13.72
N TYR A 425 -15.97 4.04 14.78
CA TYR A 425 -17.10 3.12 14.80
C TYR A 425 -18.30 3.80 15.43
N ILE A 426 -19.49 3.52 14.89
CA ILE A 426 -20.75 3.79 15.58
C ILE A 426 -21.33 2.44 15.98
N ILE A 427 -21.62 2.29 17.26
CA ILE A 427 -22.22 1.11 17.85
C ILE A 427 -23.65 1.49 18.25
N ASP A 428 -24.63 0.74 17.76
CA ASP A 428 -26.03 1.00 18.08
C ASP A 428 -26.39 0.56 19.51
N ARG A 429 -27.62 0.89 19.92
CA ARG A 429 -28.15 0.54 21.25
C ARG A 429 -28.25 -0.98 21.51
N SER A 430 -28.17 -1.80 20.47
CA SER A 430 -28.14 -3.27 20.59
C SER A 430 -26.72 -3.84 20.75
N GLY A 431 -25.70 -2.98 20.71
CA GLY A 431 -24.29 -3.38 20.80
C GLY A 431 -23.72 -3.90 19.48
N LYS A 432 -24.32 -3.56 18.33
CA LYS A 432 -23.81 -3.94 16.99
C LYS A 432 -23.12 -2.77 16.31
N ILE A 433 -22.15 -3.07 15.44
CA ILE A 433 -21.52 -2.07 14.58
C ILE A 433 -22.57 -1.56 13.59
N ALA A 434 -22.97 -0.30 13.73
CA ALA A 434 -23.91 0.37 12.82
C ALA A 434 -23.20 1.11 11.68
N PHE A 435 -21.95 1.54 11.92
CA PHE A 435 -21.08 2.18 10.94
C PHE A 435 -19.62 1.96 11.30
N ARG A 436 -18.74 1.90 10.29
CA ARG A 436 -17.29 1.90 10.45
C ARG A 436 -16.63 2.72 9.35
N GLN A 437 -15.52 3.36 9.71
CA GLN A 437 -14.61 3.99 8.76
C GLN A 437 -13.17 3.73 9.17
N SER A 438 -12.30 3.46 8.18
CA SER A 438 -10.88 3.28 8.43
C SER A 438 -10.18 4.59 8.74
N TRP A 439 -10.63 5.70 8.14
CA TRP A 439 -10.09 7.03 8.37
C TRP A 439 -11.13 7.91 9.05
N LEU A 440 -10.66 8.80 9.90
CA LEU A 440 -11.50 9.70 10.66
C LEU A 440 -12.01 10.83 9.76
N GLU A 441 -13.19 10.63 9.16
CA GLU A 441 -13.88 11.65 8.38
C GLU A 441 -15.06 12.17 9.21
N MET A 442 -15.07 13.47 9.53
CA MET A 442 -16.13 14.06 10.36
C MET A 442 -17.49 14.11 9.66
N ASP A 443 -17.53 14.45 8.37
CA ASP A 443 -18.79 14.53 7.61
C ASP A 443 -19.46 13.17 7.46
N ALA A 444 -18.67 12.13 7.16
CA ALA A 444 -19.19 10.77 7.04
C ALA A 444 -19.67 10.24 8.41
N LEU A 445 -18.93 10.53 9.48
CA LEU A 445 -19.32 10.17 10.84
C LEU A 445 -20.63 10.85 11.27
N GLN A 446 -20.78 12.14 10.97
CA GLN A 446 -22.00 12.89 11.25
C GLN A 446 -23.19 12.35 10.46
N GLN A 447 -23.03 12.13 9.15
CA GLN A 447 -24.10 11.58 8.32
C GLN A 447 -24.55 10.21 8.83
N ALA A 448 -23.59 9.34 9.18
CA ALA A 448 -23.90 8.03 9.72
C ALA A 448 -24.60 8.10 11.08
N LEU A 449 -24.26 9.07 11.94
CA LEU A 449 -24.97 9.30 13.19
C LEU A 449 -26.42 9.70 12.96
N ASP A 450 -26.67 10.62 12.03
CA ASP A 450 -28.03 11.04 11.69
C ASP A 450 -28.84 9.86 11.16
N ASP A 451 -28.26 9.03 10.28
CA ASP A 451 -28.89 7.83 9.74
C ASP A 451 -29.21 6.80 10.83
N VAL A 452 -28.29 6.57 11.78
CA VAL A 452 -28.49 5.63 12.90
C VAL A 452 -29.57 6.12 13.85
N LEU A 453 -29.62 7.42 14.13
CA LEU A 453 -30.64 8.02 15.01
C LEU A 453 -32.01 8.16 14.37
N ALA A 454 -32.08 8.16 13.04
CA ALA A 454 -33.35 8.14 12.30
C ALA A 454 -33.98 6.74 12.23
N ARG A 455 -33.24 5.68 12.57
CA ARG A 455 -33.80 4.33 12.65
C ARG A 455 -34.76 4.22 13.85
N PRO A 456 -35.93 3.59 13.66
CA PRO A 456 -36.97 3.50 14.68
C PRO A 456 -36.55 2.70 15.92
#